data_AF-A0A9Q0YPD7-F1
#
_entry.id   AF-A0A9Q0YPD7-F1
#
_cell.length_a   1.000
_cell.length_b   1.000
_cell.length_c   1.000
_cell.angle_alpha   90.00
_cell.angle_beta   90.00
_cell.angle_gamma   90.00
#
_symmetry.space_group_name_H-M   'P 1'
#
loop_
_entity.id
_entity.type
_entity.pdbx_description
1 polymer ?
#
loop_
_entity_poly.entity_id
_entity_poly.type
_entity_poly.pdbx_seq_one_letter_code
_entity_poly.pdbx_strand_id
1 'polypeptide(L)'
;MTVVQEFCGRHVDEHFLIARLRAPAGWPTFRNIPYNETSEWTLLLAKHRHTMNVLLLIATVSNLIHHCLALTKPYSLRLVNNGYEGIVVAIHEDVPESSELIEEIMSMFKEASPYLYRATRHRLYFKHVTILVPQTWSDKDTYASPGNATFDTADVILAQQDPRFAQTHHIPSVPHAKHFEGCGKQAAYIHFSSEFLTFKYKELFHGNIGRLFVHEWGHYRWGLFNEYADPIADPEFQQPFYHSPTTNLFEPTRCSRDWFSSNMVVDSSLGYFRDCAGNKIIGYEDGCVSIPASRQDSVTGSIMYGYQSIEEISQFCDNDTNDSSNLHVVEAPHKHNRLCDSRSNWEVMRQLPDFTDDNSQPRNISDDELEPTFVIARTRPPKLVLVLDTSGSMGIPVDIFQMESFVRFEFY
;
A
#
# COMPACT_ATOMS: atom_id res chain seq x y z
N MET A 1 -29.12 -25.75 -11.76
CA MET A 1 -28.18 -25.13 -10.81
C MET A 1 -27.90 -23.75 -11.35
N THR A 2 -28.41 -22.76 -10.63
CA THR A 2 -28.61 -21.38 -11.07
C THR A 2 -27.86 -20.51 -10.06
N VAL A 3 -26.85 -19.76 -10.50
CA VAL A 3 -26.25 -18.56 -9.87
C VAL A 3 -25.54 -17.87 -11.05
N VAL A 4 -26.12 -16.93 -11.80
CA VAL A 4 -26.44 -15.52 -11.48
C VAL A 4 -25.29 -14.82 -10.76
N GLN A 5 -24.46 -14.11 -11.51
CA GLN A 5 -23.71 -12.98 -10.96
C GLN A 5 -23.98 -11.77 -11.84
N GLU A 6 -24.67 -10.82 -11.23
CA GLU A 6 -25.10 -9.55 -11.78
C GLU A 6 -23.94 -8.56 -11.96
N PHE A 7 -24.22 -7.62 -12.86
CA PHE A 7 -23.40 -6.51 -13.35
C PHE A 7 -22.89 -5.56 -12.26
N CYS A 8 -21.69 -5.02 -12.49
CA CYS A 8 -21.41 -3.62 -12.16
C CYS A 8 -21.14 -2.87 -13.47
N GLY A 9 -22.17 -2.19 -13.98
CA GLY A 9 -22.04 -1.26 -15.09
C GLY A 9 -21.66 0.13 -14.59
N ARG A 10 -20.76 0.80 -15.30
CA ARG A 10 -20.87 2.24 -15.59
C ARG A 10 -20.46 2.49 -17.03
N HIS A 11 -21.36 3.18 -17.72
CA HIS A 11 -21.25 3.74 -19.06
C HIS A 11 -19.98 4.56 -19.25
N VAL A 12 -19.30 4.34 -20.38
CA VAL A 12 -18.64 5.42 -21.12
C VAL A 12 -19.09 5.28 -22.57
N ASP A 13 -19.86 6.25 -23.03
CA ASP A 13 -20.24 6.41 -24.43
C ASP A 13 -19.02 6.84 -25.24
N GLU A 14 -18.62 6.06 -26.23
CA GLU A 14 -17.77 6.55 -27.32
C GLU A 14 -18.43 6.31 -28.67
N HIS A 15 -18.95 7.40 -29.22
CA HIS A 15 -19.39 7.52 -30.61
C HIS A 15 -18.21 7.34 -31.57
N PHE A 16 -18.18 6.25 -32.34
CA PHE A 16 -17.32 6.17 -33.53
C PHE A 16 -18.10 6.50 -34.81
N LEU A 17 -17.69 7.61 -35.46
CA LEU A 17 -18.07 7.98 -36.82
C LEU A 17 -17.57 6.91 -37.81
N ILE A 18 -18.47 6.26 -38.55
CA ILE A 18 -18.12 5.40 -39.69
C ILE A 18 -18.06 6.27 -40.95
N ALA A 19 -16.86 6.56 -41.44
CA ALA A 19 -16.66 7.06 -42.80
C ALA A 19 -16.69 5.89 -43.79
N ARG A 20 -17.69 5.88 -44.68
CA ARG A 20 -17.78 4.95 -45.82
C ARG A 20 -16.72 5.30 -46.87
N LEU A 21 -15.89 4.33 -47.25
CA LEU A 21 -15.16 4.38 -48.52
C LEU A 21 -15.63 3.25 -49.45
N ARG A 22 -16.01 3.64 -50.66
CA ARG A 22 -16.48 2.79 -51.77
C ARG A 22 -15.32 1.98 -52.36
N ALA A 23 -15.57 0.71 -52.68
CA ALA A 23 -14.69 -0.09 -53.54
C ALA A 23 -14.89 0.29 -55.03
N PRO A 24 -13.82 0.41 -55.84
CA PRO A 24 -13.92 0.49 -57.29
C PRO A 24 -14.10 -0.90 -57.93
N ALA A 25 -14.78 -0.91 -59.07
CA ALA A 25 -15.23 -2.06 -59.82
C ALA A 25 -14.09 -2.88 -60.46
N GLY A 26 -14.27 -4.21 -60.48
CA GLY A 26 -13.46 -5.11 -61.31
C GLY A 26 -13.35 -6.52 -60.76
N TRP A 27 -14.46 -7.27 -60.69
CA TRP A 27 -14.42 -8.73 -60.45
C TRP A 27 -15.29 -9.44 -61.50
N PRO A 28 -14.78 -10.46 -62.21
CA PRO A 28 -15.57 -11.25 -63.14
C PRO A 28 -16.47 -12.25 -62.40
N THR A 29 -17.66 -12.44 -62.94
CA THR A 29 -18.68 -13.39 -62.51
C THR A 29 -18.22 -14.83 -62.77
N PHE A 30 -18.12 -15.65 -61.72
CA PHE A 30 -17.94 -17.09 -61.85
C PHE A 30 -19.30 -17.81 -61.74
N ARG A 31 -19.82 -18.25 -62.89
CA ARG A 31 -20.77 -19.37 -62.98
C ARG A 31 -19.98 -20.68 -63.10
N ASN A 32 -20.48 -21.69 -62.40
CA ASN A 32 -20.25 -23.14 -62.55
C ASN A 32 -18.88 -23.68 -62.08
N ILE A 33 -18.88 -24.34 -60.91
CA ILE A 33 -17.93 -25.40 -60.56
C ILE A 33 -18.72 -26.67 -60.21
N PRO A 34 -18.33 -27.87 -60.71
CA PRO A 34 -19.05 -29.12 -60.51
C PRO A 34 -18.92 -29.68 -59.08
N TYR A 35 -19.90 -30.51 -58.73
CA TYR A 35 -20.11 -31.16 -57.45
C TYR A 35 -19.07 -32.27 -57.18
N ASN A 36 -17.82 -31.96 -56.80
CA ASN A 36 -16.94 -32.93 -56.13
C ASN A 36 -15.70 -32.38 -55.38
N GLU A 37 -15.74 -31.17 -54.81
CA GLU A 37 -14.62 -30.63 -54.00
C GLU A 37 -15.05 -30.11 -52.61
N THR A 38 -16.21 -30.52 -52.09
CA THR A 38 -16.71 -29.96 -50.81
C THR A 38 -15.99 -30.45 -49.55
N SER A 39 -15.12 -31.47 -49.64
CA SER A 39 -14.40 -32.03 -48.48
C SER A 39 -13.06 -31.36 -48.15
N GLU A 40 -12.33 -30.81 -49.13
CA GLU A 40 -11.08 -30.10 -48.86
C GLU A 40 -11.30 -28.66 -48.37
N TRP A 41 -12.32 -27.97 -48.91
CA TRP A 41 -12.68 -26.62 -48.48
C TRP A 41 -13.25 -26.59 -47.05
N THR A 42 -13.97 -27.63 -46.63
CA THR A 42 -14.47 -27.75 -45.24
C THR A 42 -13.35 -28.02 -44.24
N LEU A 43 -12.32 -28.78 -44.63
CA LEU A 43 -11.11 -29.01 -43.82
C LEU A 43 -10.24 -27.76 -43.71
N LEU A 44 -10.08 -26.98 -44.79
CA LEU A 44 -9.40 -25.68 -44.78
C LEU A 44 -10.13 -24.65 -43.93
N LEU A 45 -11.46 -24.57 -44.03
CA LEU A 45 -12.27 -23.68 -43.20
C LEU A 45 -12.27 -24.10 -41.72
N ALA A 46 -12.29 -25.40 -41.41
CA ALA A 46 -12.17 -25.90 -40.04
C ALA A 46 -10.77 -25.67 -39.45
N LYS A 47 -9.71 -25.83 -40.25
CA LYS A 47 -8.33 -25.53 -39.87
C LYS A 47 -8.14 -24.04 -39.61
N HIS A 48 -8.67 -23.18 -40.49
CA HIS A 48 -8.67 -21.73 -40.31
C HIS A 48 -9.46 -21.30 -39.07
N ARG A 49 -10.63 -21.91 -38.81
CA ARG A 49 -11.45 -21.63 -37.61
C ARG A 49 -10.76 -22.08 -36.32
N HIS A 50 -10.05 -23.22 -36.34
CA HIS A 50 -9.23 -23.66 -35.22
C HIS A 50 -8.05 -22.72 -34.97
N THR A 51 -7.31 -22.31 -36.00
CA THR A 51 -6.23 -21.32 -35.84
C THR A 51 -6.75 -19.96 -35.38
N MET A 52 -7.91 -19.51 -35.85
CA MET A 52 -8.52 -18.24 -35.43
C MET A 52 -8.97 -18.30 -33.97
N ASN A 53 -9.57 -19.42 -33.53
CA ASN A 53 -9.95 -19.64 -32.14
C ASN A 53 -8.73 -19.75 -31.21
N VAL A 54 -7.65 -20.38 -31.66
CA VAL A 54 -6.38 -20.45 -30.90
C VAL A 54 -5.72 -19.08 -30.80
N LEU A 55 -5.71 -18.29 -31.87
CA LEU A 55 -5.22 -16.90 -31.84
C LEU A 55 -6.07 -16.00 -30.95
N LEU A 56 -7.40 -16.16 -30.96
CA LEU A 56 -8.30 -15.46 -30.04
C LEU A 56 -8.03 -15.85 -28.59
N LEU A 57 -7.81 -17.15 -28.33
CA LEU A 57 -7.52 -17.66 -26.99
C LEU A 57 -6.16 -17.13 -26.49
N ILE A 58 -5.13 -17.14 -27.35
CA ILE A 58 -3.81 -16.55 -27.05
C ILE A 58 -3.93 -15.04 -26.82
N ALA A 59 -4.72 -14.31 -27.61
CA ALA A 59 -4.94 -12.88 -27.42
C ALA A 59 -5.71 -12.57 -26.12
N THR A 60 -6.70 -13.39 -25.75
CA THR A 60 -7.42 -13.26 -24.47
C THR A 60 -6.54 -13.62 -23.28
N VAL A 61 -5.73 -14.67 -23.36
CA VAL A 61 -4.78 -15.06 -22.31
C VAL A 61 -3.65 -14.04 -22.21
N SER A 62 -3.15 -13.50 -23.31
CA SER A 62 -2.15 -12.43 -23.34
C SER A 62 -2.71 -11.12 -22.75
N ASN A 63 -3.97 -10.79 -23.03
CA ASN A 63 -4.65 -9.65 -22.40
C ASN A 63 -4.91 -9.89 -20.92
N LEU A 64 -5.27 -11.11 -20.50
CA LEU A 64 -5.40 -11.47 -19.07
C LEU A 64 -4.05 -11.41 -18.35
N ILE A 65 -2.95 -11.84 -18.98
CA ILE A 65 -1.59 -11.73 -18.44
C ILE A 65 -1.15 -10.26 -18.37
N HIS A 66 -1.50 -9.42 -19.36
CA HIS A 66 -1.26 -7.98 -19.31
C HIS A 66 -2.11 -7.27 -18.24
N HIS A 67 -3.36 -7.68 -18.02
CA HIS A 67 -4.20 -7.16 -16.93
C HIS A 67 -3.74 -7.66 -15.55
N CYS A 68 -3.13 -8.85 -15.46
CA CYS A 68 -2.48 -9.33 -14.23
C CYS A 68 -1.14 -8.62 -13.95
N LEU A 69 -0.42 -8.17 -14.98
CA LEU A 69 0.81 -7.38 -14.84
C LEU A 69 0.54 -5.88 -14.61
N ALA A 70 -0.66 -5.38 -14.94
CA ALA A 70 -1.04 -3.98 -14.75
C ALA A 70 -1.24 -3.56 -13.28
N LEU A 71 -1.15 -4.49 -12.32
CA LEU A 71 -1.22 -4.23 -10.89
C LEU A 71 0.14 -4.34 -10.18
N THR A 72 1.24 -4.55 -10.91
CA THR A 72 2.58 -4.47 -10.31
C THR A 72 3.08 -3.04 -10.43
N LYS A 73 3.03 -2.30 -9.30
CA LYS A 73 3.74 -1.02 -9.14
C LYS A 73 5.17 -1.21 -9.67
N PRO A 74 5.64 -0.43 -10.67
CA PRO A 74 7.01 -0.55 -11.12
C PRO A 74 7.92 -0.35 -9.90
N TYR A 75 8.73 -1.37 -9.59
CA TYR A 75 9.58 -1.46 -8.40
C TYR A 75 10.64 -0.34 -8.39
N SER A 76 10.26 0.87 -8.00
CA SER A 76 11.19 1.91 -7.58
C SER A 76 11.79 1.54 -6.23
N LEU A 77 10.94 1.05 -5.32
CA LEU A 77 11.34 0.64 -3.97
C LEU A 77 12.15 -0.67 -4.01
N ARG A 78 13.40 -0.58 -3.58
CA ARG A 78 14.36 -1.69 -3.53
C ARG A 78 15.06 -1.71 -2.19
N LEU A 79 15.46 -2.91 -1.79
CA LEU A 79 16.28 -3.10 -0.61
C LEU A 79 17.73 -3.31 -1.04
N VAL A 80 18.61 -2.38 -0.68
CA VAL A 80 20.04 -2.41 -1.06
C VAL A 80 20.87 -2.31 0.20
N ASN A 81 21.58 -3.39 0.55
CA ASN A 81 22.38 -3.47 1.78
C ASN A 81 21.58 -3.04 3.02
N ASN A 82 20.42 -3.68 3.27
CA ASN A 82 19.53 -3.38 4.39
C ASN A 82 18.78 -2.03 4.32
N GLY A 83 19.14 -1.14 3.39
CA GLY A 83 18.51 0.17 3.25
C GLY A 83 17.44 0.19 2.16
N TYR A 84 16.26 0.70 2.49
CA TYR A 84 15.23 0.99 1.49
C TYR A 84 15.64 2.20 0.63
N GLU A 85 15.73 1.98 -0.68
CA GLU A 85 16.00 2.99 -1.69
C GLU A 85 14.83 3.11 -2.66
N GLY A 86 14.65 4.30 -3.25
CA GLY A 86 13.61 4.56 -4.24
C GLY A 86 12.21 4.78 -3.64
N ILE A 87 12.16 5.19 -2.36
CA ILE A 87 10.93 5.60 -1.68
C ILE A 87 10.47 6.93 -2.27
N VAL A 88 9.19 7.03 -2.64
CA VAL A 88 8.59 8.25 -3.17
C VAL A 88 7.50 8.75 -2.23
N VAL A 89 7.66 10.00 -1.79
CA VAL A 89 6.67 10.76 -1.03
C VAL A 89 6.14 11.86 -1.95
N ALA A 90 4.88 11.77 -2.39
CA ALA A 90 4.31 12.73 -3.33
C ALA A 90 3.28 13.65 -2.68
N ILE A 91 3.41 14.95 -2.93
CA ILE A 91 2.49 15.98 -2.46
C ILE A 91 1.47 16.27 -3.57
N HIS A 92 0.18 16.20 -3.24
CA HIS A 92 -0.91 16.45 -4.17
C HIS A 92 -0.95 17.92 -4.60
N GLU A 93 -1.43 18.19 -5.80
CA GLU A 93 -1.45 19.54 -6.38
C GLU A 93 -2.30 20.56 -5.61
N ASP A 94 -3.32 20.08 -4.90
CA ASP A 94 -4.20 20.90 -4.04
C ASP A 94 -3.55 21.32 -2.71
N VAL A 95 -2.41 20.73 -2.33
CA VAL A 95 -1.73 21.07 -1.09
C VAL A 95 -0.96 22.38 -1.30
N PRO A 96 -1.19 23.44 -0.48
CA PRO A 96 -0.47 24.70 -0.61
C PRO A 96 1.04 24.56 -0.42
N GLU A 97 1.81 25.41 -1.12
CA GLU A 97 3.27 25.43 -0.98
C GLU A 97 3.70 25.74 0.46
N SER A 98 4.48 24.84 1.05
CA SER A 98 4.99 24.95 2.42
C SER A 98 6.37 24.31 2.54
N SER A 99 7.37 25.10 2.94
CA SER A 99 8.70 24.58 3.29
C SER A 99 8.69 23.78 4.58
N GLU A 100 7.86 24.19 5.55
CA GLU A 100 7.66 23.47 6.82
C GLU A 100 7.17 22.04 6.55
N LEU A 101 6.28 21.85 5.57
CA LEU A 101 5.81 20.51 5.22
C LEU A 101 6.95 19.59 4.72
N ILE A 102 7.87 20.14 3.92
CA ILE A 102 9.05 19.38 3.45
C ILE A 102 9.94 19.02 4.65
N GLU A 103 10.17 19.95 5.56
CA GLU A 103 10.99 19.74 6.77
C GLU A 103 10.38 18.67 7.68
N GLU A 104 9.06 18.69 7.87
CA GLU A 104 8.33 17.68 8.66
C GLU A 104 8.40 16.28 8.03
N ILE A 105 8.29 16.17 6.70
CA ILE A 105 8.51 14.90 5.99
C ILE A 105 9.94 14.40 6.25
N MET A 106 10.94 15.28 6.12
CA MET A 106 12.33 14.89 6.38
C MET A 106 12.54 14.45 7.84
N SER A 107 11.99 15.18 8.82
CA SER A 107 12.10 14.83 10.25
C SER A 107 11.49 13.46 10.53
N MET A 108 10.28 13.20 10.01
CA MET A 108 9.60 11.92 10.15
C MET A 108 10.50 10.76 9.68
N PHE A 109 11.12 10.86 8.50
CA PHE A 109 12.01 9.80 8.00
C PHE A 109 13.32 9.68 8.80
N LYS A 110 13.90 10.81 9.26
CA LYS A 110 15.10 10.82 10.10
C LYS A 110 14.88 10.12 11.43
N GLU A 111 13.69 10.27 12.02
CA GLU A 111 13.31 9.57 13.26
C GLU A 111 12.92 8.11 13.00
N ALA A 112 12.19 7.86 11.92
CA ALA A 112 11.68 6.53 11.57
C ALA A 112 12.80 5.55 11.21
N SER A 113 13.86 6.00 10.54
CA SER A 113 14.93 5.15 10.05
C SER A 113 15.68 4.39 11.16
N PRO A 114 16.26 5.06 12.19
CA PRO A 114 16.90 4.35 13.29
C PRO A 114 15.89 3.56 14.14
N TYR A 115 14.63 3.99 14.21
CA TYR A 115 13.58 3.25 14.90
C TYR A 115 13.26 1.93 14.19
N LEU A 116 13.06 1.95 12.87
CA LEU A 116 12.85 0.76 12.03
C LEU A 116 14.02 -0.21 12.15
N TYR A 117 15.24 0.31 12.16
CA TYR A 117 16.45 -0.50 12.30
C TYR A 117 16.47 -1.26 13.62
N ARG A 118 16.18 -0.61 14.75
CA ARG A 118 16.06 -1.29 16.05
C ARG A 118 14.89 -2.28 16.06
N ALA A 119 13.72 -1.85 15.59
CA ALA A 119 12.50 -2.65 15.57
C ALA A 119 12.60 -3.94 14.75
N THR A 120 13.42 -3.91 13.71
CA THR A 120 13.66 -5.06 12.83
C THR A 120 14.90 -5.86 13.22
N ARG A 121 15.42 -5.69 14.44
CA ARG A 121 16.62 -6.38 14.95
C ARG A 121 17.85 -6.14 14.07
N HIS A 122 18.09 -4.87 13.74
CA HIS A 122 19.21 -4.36 12.97
C HIS A 122 19.22 -4.80 11.50
N ARG A 123 18.04 -4.92 10.89
CA ARG A 123 17.89 -5.46 9.53
C ARG A 123 17.50 -4.45 8.48
N LEU A 124 16.66 -3.47 8.80
CA LEU A 124 16.06 -2.59 7.78
C LEU A 124 16.07 -1.13 8.23
N TYR A 125 16.32 -0.20 7.32
CA TYR A 125 16.29 1.24 7.58
C TYR A 125 15.89 2.00 6.31
N PHE A 126 15.56 3.29 6.45
CA PHE A 126 15.25 4.14 5.30
C PHE A 126 16.51 4.85 4.83
N LYS A 127 16.86 4.71 3.55
CA LYS A 127 18.15 5.19 3.04
C LYS A 127 18.02 6.32 2.01
N HIS A 128 17.11 6.18 1.05
CA HIS A 128 16.95 7.17 -0.01
C HIS A 128 15.48 7.47 -0.27
N VAL A 129 15.11 8.73 -0.05
CA VAL A 129 13.74 9.24 -0.15
C VAL A 129 13.67 10.36 -1.18
N THR A 130 12.75 10.23 -2.13
CA THR A 130 12.40 11.30 -3.07
C THR A 130 11.11 11.98 -2.61
N ILE A 131 11.17 13.28 -2.34
CA ILE A 131 10.00 14.12 -2.07
C ILE A 131 9.59 14.78 -3.38
N LEU A 132 8.46 14.34 -3.94
CA LEU A 132 7.90 14.84 -5.18
C LEU A 132 6.92 15.98 -4.89
N VAL A 133 7.32 17.22 -5.17
CA VAL A 133 6.46 18.40 -5.07
C VAL A 133 5.61 18.57 -6.36
N PRO A 134 4.38 19.09 -6.27
CA PRO A 134 3.51 19.22 -7.43
C PRO A 134 3.95 20.37 -8.34
N GLN A 135 3.44 20.37 -9.56
CA GLN A 135 3.70 21.44 -10.53
C GLN A 135 3.09 22.79 -10.08
N THR A 136 2.05 22.76 -9.24
CA THR A 136 1.43 23.97 -8.67
C THR A 136 2.36 24.76 -7.75
N TRP A 137 3.41 24.13 -7.20
CA TRP A 137 4.43 24.80 -6.41
C TRP A 137 5.45 25.50 -7.32
N SER A 138 6.04 26.56 -6.78
CA SER A 138 7.05 27.37 -7.46
C SER A 138 8.29 26.53 -7.77
N ASP A 139 8.83 26.65 -8.98
CA ASP A 139 10.05 25.94 -9.35
C ASP A 139 11.27 26.53 -8.64
N LYS A 140 12.23 25.68 -8.26
CA LYS A 140 13.46 26.07 -7.57
C LYS A 140 14.63 25.35 -8.22
N ASP A 141 15.77 26.05 -8.37
CA ASP A 141 16.97 25.48 -9.00
C ASP A 141 17.51 24.25 -8.25
N THR A 142 17.15 24.10 -6.98
CA THR A 142 17.48 22.93 -6.15
C THR A 142 16.64 21.70 -6.45
N TYR A 143 15.55 21.83 -7.20
CA TYR A 143 14.66 20.72 -7.51
C TYR A 143 15.20 19.86 -8.65
N ALA A 144 15.29 18.56 -8.38
CA ALA A 144 15.69 17.57 -9.36
C ALA A 144 14.56 17.29 -10.37
N SER A 145 14.93 16.60 -11.46
CA SER A 145 13.96 15.97 -12.35
C SER A 145 13.24 14.83 -11.63
N PRO A 146 11.93 14.63 -11.84
CA PRO A 146 11.17 13.59 -11.14
C PRO A 146 11.59 12.17 -11.53
N GLY A 147 12.23 12.01 -12.69
CA GLY A 147 12.54 10.68 -13.24
C GLY A 147 11.23 9.87 -13.35
N ASN A 148 11.23 8.66 -12.79
CA ASN A 148 10.05 7.79 -12.79
C ASN A 148 9.09 8.05 -11.61
N ALA A 149 9.38 9.02 -10.73
CA ALA A 149 8.52 9.32 -9.59
C ALA A 149 7.26 10.05 -10.06
N THR A 150 6.10 9.46 -9.80
CA THR A 150 4.78 10.07 -10.04
C THR A 150 3.93 10.01 -8.78
N PHE A 151 2.87 10.82 -8.73
CA PHE A 151 1.93 10.79 -7.62
C PHE A 151 1.21 9.44 -7.52
N ASP A 152 0.75 8.89 -8.64
CA ASP A 152 -0.02 7.64 -8.69
C ASP A 152 0.80 6.41 -8.27
N THR A 153 2.12 6.47 -8.41
CA THR A 153 3.03 5.39 -7.99
C THR A 153 3.79 5.72 -6.71
N ALA A 154 3.40 6.74 -5.95
CA ALA A 154 4.10 7.07 -4.70
C ALA A 154 3.87 6.00 -3.62
N ASP A 155 4.83 5.85 -2.70
CA ASP A 155 4.69 4.99 -1.51
C ASP A 155 3.90 5.70 -0.41
N VAL A 156 4.12 7.02 -0.30
CA VAL A 156 3.43 7.91 0.62
C VAL A 156 2.83 9.06 -0.19
N ILE A 157 1.55 9.33 0.02
CA ILE A 157 0.89 10.50 -0.57
C ILE A 157 0.49 11.49 0.52
N LEU A 158 0.66 12.77 0.23
CA LEU A 158 0.15 13.88 1.03
C LEU A 158 -0.98 14.54 0.26
N ALA A 159 -2.20 14.36 0.73
CA ALA A 159 -3.39 14.92 0.10
C ALA A 159 -4.36 15.47 1.16
N GLN A 160 -5.55 15.87 0.72
CA GLN A 160 -6.60 16.35 1.63
C GLN A 160 -6.97 15.29 2.67
N GLN A 161 -7.32 15.72 3.88
CA GLN A 161 -7.76 14.84 4.96
C GLN A 161 -8.86 13.86 4.51
N ASP A 162 -8.74 12.60 4.92
CA ASP A 162 -9.80 11.61 4.74
C ASP A 162 -10.80 11.76 5.90
N PRO A 163 -12.07 12.17 5.63
CA PRO A 163 -13.08 12.35 6.66
C PRO A 163 -13.36 11.08 7.48
N ARG A 164 -13.11 9.89 6.92
CA ARG A 164 -13.30 8.61 7.62
C ARG A 164 -12.34 8.45 8.80
N PHE A 165 -11.14 9.00 8.69
CA PHE A 165 -10.08 8.89 9.70
C PHE A 165 -9.93 10.15 10.55
N ALA A 166 -10.78 11.16 10.34
CA ALA A 166 -10.88 12.33 11.18
C ALA A 166 -11.65 11.99 12.47
N GLN A 167 -10.96 12.06 13.62
CA GLN A 167 -11.57 11.71 14.92
C GLN A 167 -12.56 12.77 15.40
N THR A 168 -12.22 14.05 15.22
CA THR A 168 -13.08 15.21 15.54
C THR A 168 -12.76 16.36 14.59
N HIS A 169 -13.61 17.38 14.51
CA HIS A 169 -13.37 18.56 13.65
C HIS A 169 -12.07 19.34 13.97
N HIS A 170 -11.42 19.08 15.11
CA HIS A 170 -10.23 19.81 15.54
C HIS A 170 -8.95 18.98 15.54
N ILE A 171 -9.03 17.67 15.30
CA ILE A 171 -7.89 16.77 15.24
C ILE A 171 -7.80 16.24 13.81
N PRO A 172 -6.69 16.49 13.08
CA PRO A 172 -6.52 16.02 11.71
C PRO A 172 -6.71 14.51 11.57
N SER A 173 -7.04 14.05 10.36
CA SER A 173 -7.14 12.63 10.06
C SER A 173 -5.82 11.92 10.33
N VAL A 174 -5.87 10.81 11.07
CA VAL A 174 -4.67 10.00 11.29
C VAL A 174 -4.18 9.38 9.98
N PRO A 175 -2.86 9.20 9.82
CA PRO A 175 -2.31 8.49 8.67
C PRO A 175 -2.87 7.07 8.58
N HIS A 176 -2.96 6.54 7.37
CA HIS A 176 -3.43 5.18 7.14
C HIS A 176 -2.92 4.61 5.82
N ALA A 177 -2.62 3.32 5.80
CA ALA A 177 -2.35 2.59 4.56
C ALA A 177 -3.64 2.17 3.84
N LYS A 178 -3.69 2.35 2.50
CA LYS A 178 -4.79 1.89 1.67
C LYS A 178 -4.60 0.44 1.24
N HIS A 179 -5.24 -0.47 1.96
CA HIS A 179 -5.13 -1.91 1.76
C HIS A 179 -6.25 -2.46 0.87
N PHE A 180 -5.90 -3.31 -0.09
CA PHE A 180 -6.87 -4.04 -0.92
C PHE A 180 -6.73 -5.57 -0.81
N GLU A 181 -5.57 -6.05 -0.37
CA GLU A 181 -5.25 -7.47 -0.29
C GLU A 181 -5.34 -8.00 1.16
N GLY A 182 -4.82 -9.20 1.42
CA GLY A 182 -4.82 -9.82 2.74
C GLY A 182 -3.54 -9.59 3.52
N CYS A 183 -3.34 -10.44 4.53
CA CYS A 183 -2.12 -10.49 5.32
C CYS A 183 -0.87 -10.75 4.47
N GLY A 184 0.24 -10.09 4.79
CA GLY A 184 1.52 -10.31 4.10
C GLY A 184 1.60 -9.72 2.70
N LYS A 185 0.64 -8.86 2.33
CA LYS A 185 0.57 -8.22 1.00
C LYS A 185 0.78 -6.73 1.11
N GLN A 186 1.46 -6.15 0.13
CA GLN A 186 1.73 -4.72 0.13
C GLN A 186 0.42 -3.94 -0.08
N ALA A 187 0.21 -2.87 0.69
CA ALA A 187 -0.86 -1.91 0.44
C ALA A 187 -0.52 -1.02 -0.78
N ALA A 188 -1.49 -0.23 -1.25
CA ALA A 188 -1.27 0.63 -2.42
C ALA A 188 -0.36 1.82 -2.11
N TYR A 189 -0.63 2.51 -1.00
CA TYR A 189 0.12 3.67 -0.51
C TYR A 189 -0.22 3.95 0.96
N ILE A 190 0.60 4.76 1.62
CA ILE A 190 0.28 5.40 2.91
C ILE A 190 -0.27 6.80 2.64
N HIS A 191 -1.41 7.14 3.22
CA HIS A 191 -2.02 8.46 3.12
C HIS A 191 -1.71 9.29 4.36
N PHE A 192 -1.09 10.44 4.15
CA PHE A 192 -0.96 11.51 5.15
C PHE A 192 -1.78 12.73 4.69
N SER A 193 -2.28 13.50 5.65
CA SER A 193 -2.75 14.85 5.36
C SER A 193 -1.66 15.86 5.70
N SER A 194 -1.59 16.96 4.94
CA SER A 194 -0.65 18.05 5.24
C SER A 194 -0.94 18.70 6.60
N GLU A 195 -2.21 18.78 6.98
CA GLU A 195 -2.66 19.29 8.27
C GLU A 195 -2.14 18.42 9.42
N PHE A 196 -2.10 17.10 9.26
CA PHE A 196 -1.57 16.20 10.29
C PHE A 196 -0.09 16.46 10.58
N LEU A 197 0.75 16.52 9.53
CA LEU A 197 2.20 16.68 9.70
C LEU A 197 2.58 18.07 10.24
N THR A 198 1.82 19.10 9.87
CA THR A 198 2.04 20.48 10.35
C THR A 198 1.30 20.79 11.65
N PHE A 199 0.52 19.84 12.19
CA PHE A 199 -0.22 20.08 13.42
C PHE A 199 0.72 20.12 14.63
N LYS A 200 0.74 21.27 15.31
CA LYS A 200 1.60 21.53 16.46
C LYS A 200 1.49 20.49 17.59
N TYR A 201 0.31 19.89 17.79
CA TYR A 201 0.06 18.95 18.87
C TYR A 201 0.07 17.48 18.40
N LYS A 202 0.54 17.19 17.19
CA LYS A 202 0.54 15.83 16.62
C LYS A 202 1.17 14.80 17.56
N GLU A 203 2.32 15.10 18.15
CA GLU A 203 3.00 14.15 19.05
C GLU A 203 2.35 14.02 20.43
N LEU A 204 1.59 15.04 20.86
CA LEU A 204 0.81 14.95 22.10
C LEU A 204 -0.29 13.90 21.98
N PHE A 205 -0.89 13.77 20.79
CA PHE A 205 -1.99 12.83 20.53
C PHE A 205 -1.56 11.50 19.93
N HIS A 206 -0.44 11.47 19.21
CA HIS A 206 -0.02 10.32 18.39
C HIS A 206 1.40 9.83 18.66
N GLY A 207 2.11 10.46 19.60
CA GLY A 207 3.49 10.14 19.91
C GLY A 207 4.46 10.48 18.79
N ASN A 208 5.66 9.91 18.89
CA ASN A 208 6.72 10.18 17.94
C ASN A 208 6.30 9.83 16.50
N ILE A 209 6.42 10.79 15.60
CA ILE A 209 5.94 10.65 14.23
C ILE A 209 6.78 9.65 13.43
N GLY A 210 8.08 9.53 13.70
CA GLY A 210 8.91 8.48 13.12
C GLY A 210 8.43 7.07 13.48
N ARG A 211 8.08 6.82 14.74
CA ARG A 211 7.49 5.55 15.18
C ARG A 211 6.12 5.30 14.52
N LEU A 212 5.26 6.32 14.46
CA LEU A 212 3.96 6.22 13.78
C LEU A 212 4.16 5.86 12.30
N PHE A 213 5.15 6.44 11.64
CA PHE A 213 5.45 6.10 10.27
C PHE A 213 5.89 4.65 10.12
N VAL A 214 6.66 4.09 11.06
CA VAL A 214 7.02 2.66 11.05
C VAL A 214 5.80 1.75 11.27
N HIS A 215 4.82 2.18 12.06
CA HIS A 215 3.53 1.48 12.19
C HIS A 215 2.80 1.43 10.84
N GLU A 216 2.65 2.57 10.16
CA GLU A 216 2.04 2.64 8.82
C GLU A 216 2.86 1.91 7.76
N TRP A 217 4.19 1.92 7.88
CA TRP A 217 5.07 1.15 7.01
C TRP A 217 4.83 -0.35 7.17
N GLY A 218 4.55 -0.83 8.39
CA GLY A 218 4.15 -2.21 8.64
C GLY A 218 2.86 -2.59 7.92
N HIS A 219 1.85 -1.72 7.92
CA HIS A 219 0.66 -1.91 7.10
C HIS A 219 0.99 -1.89 5.61
N TYR A 220 1.74 -0.89 5.16
CA TYR A 220 2.04 -0.67 3.76
C TYR A 220 2.91 -1.76 3.16
N ARG A 221 4.11 -1.98 3.69
CA ARG A 221 5.12 -2.82 3.04
C ARG A 221 4.86 -4.31 3.30
N TRP A 222 4.40 -4.64 4.50
CA TRP A 222 4.31 -6.03 4.96
C TRP A 222 2.89 -6.55 5.14
N GLY A 223 1.87 -5.72 4.94
CA GLY A 223 0.48 -6.12 5.12
C GLY A 223 0.18 -6.61 6.53
N LEU A 224 0.76 -5.95 7.53
CA LEU A 224 0.40 -6.14 8.93
C LEU A 224 -0.91 -5.40 9.23
N PHE A 225 -1.51 -5.68 10.39
CA PHE A 225 -2.76 -5.05 10.81
C PHE A 225 -2.67 -4.64 12.28
N ASN A 226 -3.61 -3.81 12.72
CA ASN A 226 -3.66 -3.35 14.10
C ASN A 226 -3.81 -4.52 15.07
N GLU A 227 -3.02 -4.47 16.13
CA GLU A 227 -3.04 -5.41 17.25
C GLU A 227 -3.83 -4.88 18.45
N TYR A 228 -4.67 -3.86 18.21
CA TYR A 228 -5.60 -3.27 19.16
C TYR A 228 -7.01 -3.23 18.57
N ALA A 229 -8.01 -2.97 19.41
CA ALA A 229 -9.38 -2.78 18.97
C ALA A 229 -9.53 -1.43 18.27
N ASP A 230 -9.76 -1.46 16.96
CA ASP A 230 -9.82 -0.24 16.12
C ASP A 230 -11.25 0.06 15.67
N PRO A 231 -11.92 1.06 16.29
CA PRO A 231 -13.30 1.41 15.93
C PRO A 231 -13.43 2.10 14.56
N ILE A 232 -12.33 2.54 13.94
CA ILE A 232 -12.36 3.24 12.65
C ILE A 232 -11.99 2.28 11.51
N ALA A 233 -10.91 1.53 11.67
CA ALA A 233 -10.41 0.62 10.64
C ALA A 233 -11.02 -0.79 10.70
N ASP A 234 -11.71 -1.13 11.79
CA ASP A 234 -12.34 -2.44 12.01
C ASP A 234 -13.67 -2.38 12.81
N PRO A 235 -14.60 -1.46 12.49
CA PRO A 235 -15.77 -1.17 13.32
C PRO A 235 -16.68 -2.37 13.60
N GLU A 236 -16.77 -3.32 12.66
CA GLU A 236 -17.67 -4.46 12.75
C GLU A 236 -17.15 -5.59 13.66
N PHE A 237 -15.84 -5.70 13.84
CA PHE A 237 -15.21 -6.83 14.50
C PHE A 237 -14.34 -6.45 15.70
N GLN A 238 -14.13 -5.16 15.94
CA GLN A 238 -13.35 -4.69 17.06
C GLN A 238 -13.95 -5.16 18.39
N GLN A 239 -13.08 -5.66 19.27
CA GLN A 239 -13.42 -6.10 20.61
C GLN A 239 -12.36 -5.56 21.57
N PRO A 240 -12.67 -4.60 22.46
CA PRO A 240 -11.68 -4.05 23.37
C PRO A 240 -11.19 -5.07 24.41
N PHE A 241 -12.05 -6.01 24.78
CA PHE A 241 -11.76 -7.10 25.72
C PHE A 241 -12.29 -8.42 25.19
N TYR A 242 -11.68 -9.52 25.62
CA TYR A 242 -12.07 -10.89 25.30
C TYR A 242 -11.83 -11.81 26.49
N HIS A 243 -12.58 -12.90 26.61
CA HIS A 243 -12.34 -13.90 27.64
C HIS A 243 -11.27 -14.88 27.18
N SER A 244 -10.06 -14.79 27.75
CA SER A 244 -8.94 -15.64 27.36
C SER A 244 -9.16 -17.07 27.84
N PRO A 245 -9.11 -18.08 26.94
CA PRO A 245 -9.14 -19.49 27.33
C PRO A 245 -7.88 -19.91 28.09
N THR A 246 -6.77 -19.19 27.93
CA THR A 246 -5.48 -19.51 28.57
C THR A 246 -5.46 -19.10 30.04
N THR A 247 -5.94 -17.90 30.34
CA THR A 247 -5.92 -17.36 31.72
C THR A 247 -7.27 -17.49 32.42
N ASN A 248 -8.34 -17.81 31.68
CA ASN A 248 -9.72 -17.87 32.15
C ASN A 248 -10.17 -16.54 32.80
N LEU A 249 -9.72 -15.43 32.21
CA LEU A 249 -10.00 -14.06 32.62
C LEU A 249 -10.32 -13.21 31.38
N PHE A 250 -11.07 -12.14 31.58
CA PHE A 250 -11.22 -11.08 30.58
C PHE A 250 -9.93 -10.26 30.49
N GLU A 251 -9.36 -10.24 29.29
CA GLU A 251 -8.14 -9.53 28.96
C GLU A 251 -8.40 -8.49 27.87
N PRO A 252 -7.67 -7.37 27.88
CA PRO A 252 -7.74 -6.42 26.79
C PRO A 252 -7.13 -7.02 25.52
N THR A 253 -7.68 -6.66 24.37
CA THR A 253 -7.19 -7.09 23.06
C THR A 253 -5.88 -6.38 22.74
N ARG A 254 -4.77 -7.11 22.82
CA ARG A 254 -3.40 -6.65 22.57
C ARG A 254 -2.49 -7.81 22.22
N CYS A 255 -1.34 -7.52 21.60
CA CYS A 255 -0.42 -8.58 21.20
C CYS A 255 0.40 -9.18 22.34
N SER A 256 0.86 -8.37 23.29
CA SER A 256 1.74 -8.84 24.37
C SER A 256 1.07 -8.77 25.74
N ARG A 257 1.48 -9.66 26.64
CA ARG A 257 0.94 -9.71 28.02
C ARG A 257 1.58 -8.64 28.90
N ASP A 258 1.10 -8.54 30.14
CA ASP A 258 1.71 -7.78 31.23
C ASP A 258 1.87 -6.26 31.04
N TRP A 259 1.21 -5.69 30.03
CA TRP A 259 1.01 -4.25 29.93
C TRP A 259 0.27 -3.72 31.17
N PHE A 260 0.83 -2.67 31.77
CA PHE A 260 0.16 -1.85 32.78
C PHE A 260 -0.86 -0.94 32.10
N SER A 261 -2.14 -1.10 32.44
CA SER A 261 -3.24 -0.37 31.82
C SER A 261 -4.39 -0.13 32.80
N SER A 262 -5.10 0.97 32.57
CA SER A 262 -6.35 1.29 33.27
C SER A 262 -7.53 1.09 32.31
N ASN A 263 -8.59 0.46 32.80
CA ASN A 263 -9.78 0.21 31.99
C ASN A 263 -10.78 1.34 32.25
N MET A 264 -11.01 2.15 31.21
CA MET A 264 -11.72 3.42 31.30
C MET A 264 -12.86 3.48 30.30
N VAL A 265 -13.92 4.21 30.63
CA VAL A 265 -15.04 4.51 29.74
C VAL A 265 -15.38 6.00 29.82
N VAL A 266 -15.81 6.57 28.70
CA VAL A 266 -16.27 7.97 28.66
C VAL A 266 -17.66 8.04 29.29
N ASP A 267 -17.79 8.78 30.39
CA ASP A 267 -19.10 9.08 30.96
C ASP A 267 -19.72 10.26 30.20
N SER A 268 -20.68 9.97 29.32
CA SER A 268 -21.34 10.98 28.50
C SER A 268 -22.11 12.01 29.32
N SER A 269 -22.53 11.67 30.54
CA SER A 269 -23.28 12.58 31.42
C SER A 269 -22.38 13.57 32.15
N LEU A 270 -21.11 13.21 32.35
CA LEU A 270 -20.16 13.99 33.11
C LEU A 270 -19.06 14.62 32.24
N GLY A 271 -18.91 14.15 31.00
CA GLY A 271 -17.92 14.65 30.04
C GLY A 271 -16.47 14.28 30.40
N TYR A 272 -16.26 13.26 31.24
CA TYR A 272 -14.94 12.80 31.66
C TYR A 272 -14.82 11.27 31.68
N PHE A 273 -13.59 10.76 31.72
CA PHE A 273 -13.31 9.32 31.84
C PHE A 273 -13.50 8.82 33.28
N ARG A 274 -14.19 7.70 33.43
CA ARG A 274 -14.29 6.97 34.71
C ARG A 274 -13.81 5.54 34.53
N ASP A 275 -13.48 4.90 35.64
CA ASP A 275 -13.18 3.47 35.65
C ASP A 275 -14.39 2.67 35.14
N CYS A 276 -14.09 1.60 34.40
CA CYS A 276 -15.13 0.69 33.94
C CYS A 276 -15.75 -0.10 35.08
N ALA A 277 -17.07 -0.28 35.03
CA ALA A 277 -17.79 -1.26 35.80
C ALA A 277 -17.40 -2.69 35.34
N GLY A 278 -17.41 -3.61 36.30
CA GLY A 278 -16.99 -5.00 36.08
C GLY A 278 -15.55 -5.26 36.52
N ASN A 279 -14.99 -6.39 36.07
CA ASN A 279 -13.62 -6.79 36.35
C ASN A 279 -13.19 -7.97 35.46
N LYS A 280 -11.91 -8.33 35.53
CA LYS A 280 -11.32 -9.45 34.78
C LYS A 280 -11.99 -10.82 34.98
N ILE A 281 -12.83 -11.01 35.98
CA ILE A 281 -13.52 -12.29 36.23
C ILE A 281 -14.86 -12.34 35.48
N ILE A 282 -15.64 -11.26 35.52
CA ILE A 282 -17.02 -11.24 34.98
C ILE A 282 -17.16 -10.48 33.66
N GLY A 283 -16.13 -9.73 33.25
CA GLY A 283 -16.15 -8.85 32.08
C GLY A 283 -16.27 -7.38 32.45
N TYR A 284 -16.16 -6.53 31.45
CA TYR A 284 -16.27 -5.08 31.55
C TYR A 284 -17.50 -4.58 30.80
N GLU A 285 -18.01 -3.41 31.16
CA GLU A 285 -19.16 -2.79 30.50
C GLU A 285 -18.89 -2.38 29.04
N ASP A 286 -19.97 -2.18 28.28
CA ASP A 286 -19.91 -1.71 26.89
C ASP A 286 -19.26 -0.32 26.80
N GLY A 287 -18.42 -0.14 25.77
CA GLY A 287 -17.67 1.11 25.58
C GLY A 287 -16.42 1.24 26.47
N CYS A 288 -16.17 0.28 27.36
CA CYS A 288 -14.90 0.20 28.08
C CYS A 288 -13.74 0.00 27.12
N VAL A 289 -12.64 0.73 27.34
CA VAL A 289 -11.38 0.58 26.61
C VAL A 289 -10.22 0.43 27.59
N SER A 290 -9.17 -0.27 27.18
CA SER A 290 -7.96 -0.40 27.98
C SER A 290 -6.95 0.65 27.56
N ILE A 291 -6.69 1.62 28.43
CA ILE A 291 -5.74 2.71 28.21
C ILE A 291 -4.42 2.33 28.89
N PRO A 292 -3.34 2.12 28.13
CA PRO A 292 -2.06 1.77 28.71
C PRO A 292 -1.46 2.95 29.47
N ALA A 293 -0.71 2.63 30.52
CA ALA A 293 0.12 3.60 31.21
C ALA A 293 1.20 4.13 30.26
N SER A 294 1.64 5.37 30.51
CA SER A 294 2.67 6.06 29.72
C SER A 294 4.08 5.46 29.83
N ARG A 295 4.25 4.42 30.65
CA ARG A 295 5.51 3.74 30.92
C ARG A 295 5.24 2.25 31.05
N GLN A 296 6.09 1.42 30.44
CA GLN A 296 5.97 -0.04 30.46
C GLN A 296 7.34 -0.67 30.77
N ASP A 297 7.55 -1.16 31.99
CA ASP A 297 8.88 -1.66 32.39
C ASP A 297 9.24 -3.04 31.82
N SER A 298 8.24 -3.83 31.43
CA SER A 298 8.42 -5.25 31.04
C SER A 298 7.98 -5.57 29.61
N VAL A 299 7.51 -4.58 28.86
CA VAL A 299 6.88 -4.78 27.56
C VAL A 299 7.57 -3.91 26.52
N THR A 300 8.01 -4.54 25.43
CA THR A 300 8.61 -3.88 24.27
C THR A 300 7.77 -4.04 23.01
N GLY A 301 6.79 -4.95 23.02
CA GLY A 301 5.88 -5.21 21.91
C GLY A 301 4.43 -4.75 22.19
N SER A 302 3.69 -4.28 21.20
CA SER A 302 4.01 -4.28 19.77
C SER A 302 3.91 -2.88 19.17
N ILE A 303 4.74 -2.59 18.18
CA ILE A 303 4.60 -1.41 17.31
C ILE A 303 3.21 -1.33 16.68
N MET A 304 2.58 -2.47 16.38
CA MET A 304 1.22 -2.52 15.82
C MET A 304 0.11 -2.27 16.86
N TYR A 305 0.46 -1.94 18.12
CA TYR A 305 -0.46 -1.49 19.17
C TYR A 305 -0.68 0.04 19.16
N GLY A 306 -0.84 0.59 17.95
CA GLY A 306 -1.28 1.97 17.71
C GLY A 306 -0.29 3.08 18.08
N TYR A 307 -0.80 4.30 18.05
CA TYR A 307 -0.05 5.58 18.07
C TYR A 307 0.29 6.09 19.49
N GLN A 308 0.67 5.20 20.40
CA GLN A 308 0.86 5.58 21.81
C GLN A 308 2.27 6.13 22.04
N SER A 309 2.41 7.19 22.83
CA SER A 309 3.72 7.75 23.24
C SER A 309 4.37 6.93 24.37
N ILE A 310 4.70 5.67 24.09
CA ILE A 310 5.37 4.75 25.04
C ILE A 310 6.75 4.41 24.46
N GLU A 311 7.80 4.89 25.11
CA GLU A 311 9.18 4.80 24.62
C GLU A 311 9.70 3.37 24.60
N GLU A 312 9.23 2.53 25.52
CA GLU A 312 9.69 1.13 25.64
C GLU A 312 9.19 0.25 24.49
N ILE A 313 8.08 0.64 23.83
CA ILE A 313 7.57 -0.05 22.65
C ILE A 313 8.52 0.19 21.48
N SER A 314 9.29 -0.84 21.19
CA SER A 314 10.41 -0.81 20.26
C SER A 314 10.48 -2.04 19.36
N GLN A 315 9.62 -3.03 19.56
CA GLN A 315 9.61 -4.27 18.79
C GLN A 315 8.25 -4.56 18.16
N PHE A 316 8.27 -5.25 17.02
CA PHE A 316 7.10 -5.98 16.54
C PHE A 316 6.88 -7.23 17.41
N CYS A 317 5.63 -7.66 17.49
CA CYS A 317 5.27 -8.87 18.21
C CYS A 317 5.88 -10.12 17.57
N ASP A 318 6.39 -11.03 18.39
CA ASP A 318 7.03 -12.28 17.95
C ASP A 318 6.52 -13.49 18.75
N ASN A 319 6.67 -14.68 18.20
CA ASN A 319 6.36 -15.93 18.87
C ASN A 319 7.59 -16.56 19.57
N ASP A 320 8.64 -15.78 19.81
CA ASP A 320 9.85 -16.25 20.51
C ASP A 320 9.59 -16.36 22.01
N THR A 321 9.45 -17.60 22.50
CA THR A 321 9.19 -17.88 23.92
C THR A 321 10.34 -17.49 24.85
N ASN A 322 11.51 -17.12 24.32
CA ASN A 322 12.64 -16.64 25.13
C ASN A 322 12.57 -15.13 25.41
N ASP A 323 11.73 -14.37 24.67
CA ASP A 323 11.50 -12.95 24.90
C ASP A 323 10.03 -12.72 25.29
N SER A 324 9.76 -12.66 26.60
CA SER A 324 8.41 -12.40 27.09
C SER A 324 7.92 -10.98 26.82
N SER A 325 8.83 -10.03 26.51
CA SER A 325 8.49 -8.60 26.45
C SER A 325 7.71 -8.20 25.19
N ASN A 326 7.78 -9.01 24.13
CA ASN A 326 7.01 -8.83 22.90
C ASN A 326 6.31 -10.14 22.46
N LEU A 327 6.11 -11.07 23.39
CA LEU A 327 5.55 -12.39 23.11
C LEU A 327 4.10 -12.28 22.63
N HIS A 328 3.81 -12.96 21.53
CA HIS A 328 2.52 -12.99 20.85
C HIS A 328 1.42 -13.73 21.63
N VAL A 329 0.26 -13.08 21.74
CA VAL A 329 -0.98 -13.65 22.29
C VAL A 329 -1.88 -14.07 21.13
N VAL A 330 -1.80 -15.36 20.80
CA VAL A 330 -2.50 -15.99 19.68
C VAL A 330 -4.03 -15.91 19.78
N GLU A 331 -4.57 -15.86 21.00
CA GLU A 331 -6.02 -15.84 21.25
C GLU A 331 -6.66 -14.45 21.19
N ALA A 332 -5.88 -13.36 21.14
CA ALA A 332 -6.43 -12.01 21.13
C ALA A 332 -7.17 -11.71 19.81
N PRO A 333 -8.41 -11.21 19.83
CA PRO A 333 -9.25 -11.09 18.64
C PRO A 333 -8.98 -9.81 17.81
N HIS A 334 -7.76 -9.28 17.82
CA HIS A 334 -7.41 -8.12 17.00
C HIS A 334 -7.37 -8.47 15.51
N LYS A 335 -7.47 -7.44 14.66
CA LYS A 335 -7.53 -7.59 13.20
C LYS A 335 -6.38 -8.40 12.63
N HIS A 336 -5.16 -8.24 13.15
CA HIS A 336 -4.00 -9.03 12.71
C HIS A 336 -4.23 -10.54 12.90
N ASN A 337 -4.57 -11.00 14.11
CA ASN A 337 -4.80 -12.42 14.35
C ASN A 337 -5.92 -12.98 13.48
N ARG A 338 -7.02 -12.23 13.31
CA ARG A 338 -8.16 -12.67 12.49
C ARG A 338 -7.81 -12.83 11.01
N LEU A 339 -6.92 -12.00 10.46
CA LEU A 339 -6.60 -11.97 9.03
C LEU A 339 -5.29 -12.67 8.67
N CYS A 340 -4.43 -12.96 9.65
CA CYS A 340 -3.09 -13.54 9.45
C CYS A 340 -2.95 -14.97 9.98
N ASP A 341 -4.06 -15.71 10.12
CA ASP A 341 -4.10 -17.08 10.67
C ASP A 341 -3.48 -17.14 12.08
N SER A 342 -3.74 -16.12 12.90
CA SER A 342 -3.21 -15.94 14.26
C SER A 342 -1.69 -15.93 14.38
N ARG A 343 -0.95 -15.77 13.28
CA ARG A 343 0.50 -15.58 13.29
C ARG A 343 0.85 -14.20 13.84
N SER A 344 2.00 -14.12 14.51
CA SER A 344 2.59 -12.85 14.95
C SER A 344 3.10 -12.02 13.77
N ASN A 345 3.29 -10.72 13.99
CA ASN A 345 3.90 -9.83 13.01
C ASN A 345 5.23 -10.38 12.47
N TRP A 346 6.12 -10.84 13.36
CA TRP A 346 7.41 -11.38 12.96
C TRP A 346 7.30 -12.67 12.15
N GLU A 347 6.34 -13.55 12.44
CA GLU A 347 6.08 -14.73 11.62
C GLU A 347 5.65 -14.38 10.20
N VAL A 348 4.81 -13.35 10.05
CA VAL A 348 4.42 -12.83 8.73
C VAL A 348 5.63 -12.22 8.03
N MET A 349 6.35 -11.32 8.70
CA MET A 349 7.50 -10.61 8.15
C MET A 349 8.60 -11.55 7.67
N ARG A 350 8.95 -12.60 8.45
CA ARG A 350 10.00 -13.58 8.10
C ARG A 350 9.77 -14.32 6.79
N GLN A 351 8.54 -14.33 6.27
CA GLN A 351 8.19 -15.00 5.02
C GLN A 351 8.25 -14.07 3.80
N LEU A 352 8.45 -12.76 4.02
CA LEU A 352 8.44 -11.77 2.96
C LEU A 352 9.82 -11.61 2.31
N PRO A 353 9.89 -11.23 1.02
CA PRO A 353 11.15 -11.02 0.30
C PRO A 353 12.14 -10.06 1.00
N ASP A 354 11.63 -9.10 1.76
CA ASP A 354 12.45 -8.16 2.52
C ASP A 354 13.24 -8.84 3.65
N PHE A 355 12.84 -10.05 4.08
CA PHE A 355 13.44 -10.83 5.17
C PHE A 355 13.99 -12.19 4.71
N THR A 356 13.71 -12.62 3.48
CA THR A 356 14.26 -13.84 2.88
C THR A 356 15.52 -13.55 2.05
N ASP A 357 16.32 -14.59 1.79
CA ASP A 357 17.42 -14.60 0.80
C ASP A 357 18.56 -13.58 0.99
N ASP A 358 19.24 -13.61 2.15
CA ASP A 358 20.41 -12.76 2.50
C ASP A 358 20.22 -11.22 2.35
N ASN A 359 19.05 -10.76 1.90
CA ASN A 359 18.75 -9.38 1.55
C ASN A 359 18.83 -8.42 2.76
N SER A 360 18.57 -8.93 3.97
CA SER A 360 18.49 -8.15 5.21
C SER A 360 19.03 -8.90 6.43
N GLN A 361 20.15 -9.62 6.28
CA GLN A 361 20.83 -10.16 7.46
C GLN A 361 21.15 -9.04 8.46
N PRO A 362 21.08 -9.29 9.79
CA PRO A 362 21.40 -8.25 10.76
C PRO A 362 22.80 -7.72 10.52
N ARG A 363 22.95 -6.40 10.48
CA ARG A 363 24.24 -5.73 10.24
C ARG A 363 24.38 -4.58 11.22
N ASN A 364 25.61 -4.36 11.68
CA ASN A 364 25.93 -3.17 12.46
C ASN A 364 26.14 -2.01 11.50
N ILE A 365 25.21 -1.07 11.52
CA ILE A 365 25.20 0.16 10.72
C ILE A 365 25.46 1.33 11.68
N SER A 366 26.27 2.30 11.27
CA SER A 366 26.53 3.50 12.08
C SER A 366 25.32 4.42 12.11
N ASP A 367 25.20 5.25 13.16
CA ASP A 367 24.09 6.20 13.27
C ASP A 367 24.05 7.18 12.08
N ASP A 368 25.22 7.58 11.55
CA ASP A 368 25.32 8.43 10.35
C ASP A 368 24.75 7.75 9.09
N GLU A 369 24.92 6.43 8.96
CA GLU A 369 24.36 5.66 7.82
C GLU A 369 22.85 5.41 7.96
N LEU A 370 22.31 5.47 9.19
CA LEU A 370 20.87 5.39 9.43
C LEU A 370 20.14 6.68 9.05
N GLU A 371 20.84 7.81 8.90
CA GLU A 371 20.23 9.06 8.45
C GLU A 371 19.88 8.98 6.95
N PRO A 372 18.58 9.11 6.58
CA PRO A 372 18.18 9.05 5.18
C PRO A 372 18.71 10.23 4.37
N THR A 373 19.00 9.97 3.10
CA THR A 373 19.25 11.01 2.10
C THR A 373 17.96 11.41 1.40
N PHE A 374 17.83 12.70 1.08
CA PHE A 374 16.63 13.25 0.49
C PHE A 374 16.93 13.92 -0.86
N VAL A 375 16.07 13.68 -1.83
CA VAL A 375 16.01 14.43 -3.09
C VAL A 375 14.64 15.07 -3.18
N ILE A 376 14.60 16.39 -3.37
CA ILE A 376 13.35 17.08 -3.68
C ILE A 376 13.27 17.17 -5.20
N ALA A 377 12.25 16.57 -5.78
CA ALA A 377 11.99 16.60 -7.21
C ALA A 377 10.66 17.28 -7.48
N ARG A 378 10.54 17.97 -8.61
CA ARG A 378 9.29 18.63 -9.00
C ARG A 378 8.61 17.85 -10.11
N THR A 379 7.30 17.64 -9.97
CA THR A 379 6.48 17.04 -11.01
C THR A 379 6.59 17.88 -12.29
N ARG A 380 6.81 17.21 -13.43
CA ARG A 380 6.90 17.85 -14.74
C ARG A 380 5.87 17.22 -15.67
N PRO A 381 5.33 17.98 -16.63
CA PRO A 381 4.50 17.42 -17.69
C PRO A 381 5.26 16.29 -18.39
N PRO A 382 4.59 15.16 -18.72
CA PRO A 382 5.24 14.07 -19.42
C PRO A 382 5.79 14.58 -20.76
N LYS A 383 7.05 14.24 -21.05
CA LYS A 383 7.68 14.58 -22.33
C LYS A 383 7.61 13.38 -23.25
N LEU A 384 6.69 13.41 -24.21
CA LEU A 384 6.62 12.39 -25.26
C LEU A 384 7.73 12.65 -26.30
N VAL A 385 8.68 11.71 -26.42
CA VAL A 385 9.70 11.73 -27.47
C VAL A 385 9.36 10.64 -28.48
N LEU A 386 9.03 11.03 -29.71
CA LEU A 386 8.80 10.11 -30.82
C LEU A 386 10.11 9.90 -31.58
N VAL A 387 10.69 8.70 -31.48
CA VAL A 387 11.86 8.31 -32.27
C VAL A 387 11.38 7.51 -33.48
N LEU A 388 11.58 8.06 -34.68
CA LEU A 388 11.20 7.45 -35.95
C LEU A 388 12.44 6.94 -36.68
N ASP A 389 12.40 5.68 -37.10
CA ASP A 389 13.39 5.17 -38.04
C ASP A 389 13.20 5.86 -39.41
N THR A 390 14.31 6.25 -40.03
CA THR A 390 14.37 6.87 -41.37
C THR A 390 15.26 6.05 -42.32
N SER A 391 15.58 4.82 -41.96
CA SER A 391 16.34 3.87 -42.78
C SER A 391 15.67 3.62 -44.14
N GLY A 392 16.45 3.14 -45.12
CA GLY A 392 15.97 2.92 -46.49
C GLY A 392 14.78 1.97 -46.63
N SER A 393 14.50 1.13 -45.62
CA SER A 393 13.27 0.30 -45.54
C SER A 393 11.99 1.11 -45.35
N MET A 394 12.09 2.38 -44.93
CA MET A 394 10.96 3.30 -44.76
C MET A 394 10.52 3.95 -46.09
N GLY A 395 11.27 3.76 -47.18
CA GLY A 395 10.95 4.31 -48.50
C GLY A 395 9.86 3.56 -49.28
N ILE A 396 9.32 2.47 -48.71
CA ILE A 396 8.23 1.70 -49.29
C ILE A 396 6.91 2.30 -48.75
N PRO A 397 5.91 2.63 -49.59
CA PRO A 397 4.62 3.11 -49.10
C PRO A 397 3.98 2.02 -48.24
N VAL A 398 3.93 2.25 -46.94
CA VAL A 398 3.29 1.33 -46.00
C VAL A 398 1.86 1.82 -45.76
N ASP A 399 0.88 0.96 -45.99
CA ASP A 399 -0.52 1.22 -45.64
C ASP A 399 -0.62 1.45 -44.11
N ILE A 400 -1.44 2.42 -43.69
CA ILE A 400 -1.58 2.87 -42.28
C ILE A 400 -1.84 1.73 -41.28
N PHE A 401 -2.30 0.57 -41.75
CA PHE A 401 -2.57 -0.64 -40.96
C PHE A 401 -1.34 -1.50 -40.60
N GLN A 402 -0.12 -1.16 -41.02
CA GLN A 402 1.11 -1.91 -40.69
C GLN A 402 2.03 -1.23 -39.66
N MET A 403 1.62 -0.11 -39.06
CA MET A 403 2.43 0.66 -38.11
C MET A 403 2.66 0.02 -36.72
N GLU A 404 2.05 -1.14 -36.43
CA GLU A 404 2.11 -1.77 -35.10
C GLU A 404 3.49 -2.34 -34.70
N SER A 405 4.46 -2.41 -35.62
CA SER A 405 5.76 -3.07 -35.38
C SER A 405 6.98 -2.14 -35.34
N PHE A 406 6.82 -0.82 -35.55
CA PHE A 406 7.96 0.08 -35.81
C PHE A 406 7.98 1.38 -35.00
N VAL A 407 7.01 1.59 -34.10
CA VAL A 407 6.98 2.75 -33.20
C VAL A 407 7.23 2.28 -31.77
N ARG A 408 8.36 2.69 -31.18
CA ARG A 408 8.64 2.48 -29.76
C ARG A 408 8.23 3.74 -29.01
N PHE A 409 7.20 3.64 -28.18
CA PHE A 409 6.85 4.68 -27.23
C PHE A 409 7.72 4.49 -25.98
N GLU A 410 8.61 5.43 -25.72
CA GLU A 410 9.34 5.50 -24.46
C GLU A 410 8.81 6.70 -23.67
N PHE A 411 8.26 6.42 -22.48
CA PHE A 411 7.83 7.42 -21.52
C PHE A 411 9.02 7.73 -20.61
N TYR A 412 9.37 9.02 -20.46
CA TYR A 412 10.50 9.52 -19.69
C TYR A 412 10.07 10.56 -18.66
#